data_AF-A0A642BX79-F1
#
_entry.id   AF-A0A642BX79-F1
#
_cell.length_a   1.000
_cell.length_b   1.000
_cell.length_c   1.000
_cell.angle_alpha   90.00
_cell.angle_beta   90.00
_cell.angle_gamma   90.00
#
_symmetry.space_group_name_H-M   'P 1'
#
loop_
_entity.id
_entity.type
_entity.pdbx_description
1 polymer ?
#
loop_
_entity_poly.entity_id
_entity_poly.type
_entity_poly.pdbx_seq_one_letter_code
_entity_poly.pdbx_strand_id
1 'polypeptide(L)'
;KDRYVVTGKDFSCEISRVSGQILSVKKGKKEILNGGPWLMALPLTGGGCYPNHNANTPVFNDLCSDWKVEKVEAVRQGDDVLVKVAGAYKEFSGSYDLKINAGGELSVTYSFDALEDVNPRQWGLVFEAPVSYDKTFWRRDGMWSVYPADHISRPVGEASLFYEGLPAKVDPRTEPAWSWSMDYNELGSNDFRSTRRNIWYAGLKDGNGSKITVPSNGKQHWRSWLEKDKIRFLVADFVTAGNEMFLSSYYAPYRKPLKKGDRIGGEIVVRVE
;
A
#
# COMPACT_ATOMS: atom_id res chain seq x y z
N LYS A 1 -11.87 28.03 2.67
CA LYS A 1 -11.77 26.75 3.41
C LYS A 1 -10.67 25.92 2.77
N ASP A 2 -9.79 25.33 3.57
CA ASP A 2 -8.62 24.53 3.20
C ASP A 2 -8.94 23.08 2.80
N ARG A 3 -10.17 22.62 3.06
CA ARG A 3 -10.62 21.24 2.82
C ARG A 3 -12.05 21.14 2.27
N TYR A 4 -12.32 20.04 1.57
CA TYR A 4 -13.67 19.51 1.32
C TYR A 4 -14.03 18.54 2.43
N VAL A 5 -15.32 18.50 2.80
CA VAL A 5 -15.85 17.56 3.78
C VAL A 5 -17.06 16.89 3.16
N VAL A 6 -16.97 15.58 2.96
CA VAL A 6 -18.07 14.72 2.50
C VAL A 6 -18.65 14.04 3.73
N THR A 7 -19.95 14.18 3.94
CA THR A 7 -20.63 13.62 5.11
C THR A 7 -21.76 12.69 4.70
N GLY A 8 -21.99 11.67 5.53
CA GLY A 8 -23.07 10.71 5.43
C GLY A 8 -23.56 10.32 6.82
N LYS A 9 -24.49 9.37 6.90
CA LYS A 9 -24.90 8.79 8.18
C LYS A 9 -23.71 8.07 8.82
N ASP A 10 -23.30 8.53 9.99
CA ASP A 10 -22.14 7.99 10.72
C ASP A 10 -20.86 7.93 9.88
N PHE A 11 -20.71 8.80 8.87
CA PHE A 11 -19.55 8.81 7.96
C PHE A 11 -19.09 10.25 7.71
N SER A 12 -17.77 10.45 7.70
CA SER A 12 -17.17 11.69 7.22
C SER A 12 -15.83 11.43 6.54
N CYS A 13 -15.60 12.06 5.39
CA CYS A 13 -14.32 12.09 4.70
C CYS A 13 -13.87 13.54 4.49
N GLU A 14 -12.68 13.87 4.99
CA GLU A 14 -12.04 15.17 4.81
C GLU A 14 -10.94 15.06 3.75
N ILE A 15 -10.96 15.94 2.75
CA ILE A 15 -9.98 16.01 1.68
C ILE A 15 -9.35 17.39 1.63
N SER A 16 -8.03 17.47 1.64
CA SER A 16 -7.28 18.72 1.48
C SER A 16 -7.52 19.33 0.10
N ARG A 17 -7.87 20.62 0.07
CA ARG A 17 -7.93 21.40 -1.19
C ARG A 17 -6.55 21.85 -1.65
N VAL A 18 -5.54 21.71 -0.81
CA VAL A 18 -4.15 22.09 -1.10
C VAL A 18 -3.39 20.93 -1.72
N SER A 19 -3.53 19.71 -1.17
CA SER A 19 -2.81 18.53 -1.64
C SER A 19 -3.66 17.53 -2.43
N GLY A 20 -4.99 17.65 -2.38
CA GLY A 20 -5.93 16.68 -2.96
C GLY A 20 -6.12 15.42 -2.12
N GLN A 21 -5.35 15.25 -1.04
CA GLN A 21 -5.32 14.01 -0.27
C GLN A 21 -6.36 13.98 0.85
N ILE A 22 -6.79 12.77 1.18
CA ILE A 22 -7.52 12.41 2.38
C ILE A 22 -6.71 12.85 3.60
N LEU A 23 -7.36 13.62 4.45
CA LEU A 23 -6.87 14.00 5.77
C LEU A 23 -7.40 13.05 6.84
N SER A 24 -8.66 12.64 6.70
CA SER A 24 -9.33 11.76 7.65
C SER A 24 -10.55 11.11 7.01
N VAL A 25 -10.77 9.83 7.29
CA VAL A 25 -12.03 9.12 7.05
C VAL A 25 -12.48 8.53 8.36
N LYS A 26 -13.69 8.88 8.79
CA LYS A 26 -14.28 8.41 10.04
C LYS A 26 -15.59 7.67 9.78
N LYS A 27 -15.80 6.62 10.57
CA LYS A 27 -17.09 5.96 10.71
C LYS A 27 -17.49 5.96 12.18
N GLY A 28 -18.64 6.56 12.49
CA GLY A 28 -18.99 6.96 13.84
C GLY A 28 -17.92 7.88 14.44
N LYS A 29 -17.39 7.51 15.60
CA LYS A 29 -16.32 8.28 16.30
C LYS A 29 -14.90 7.84 15.92
N LYS A 30 -14.77 6.82 15.08
CA LYS A 30 -13.49 6.15 14.83
C LYS A 30 -12.88 6.61 13.53
N GLU A 31 -11.63 7.02 13.61
CA GLU A 31 -10.81 7.27 12.43
C GLU A 31 -10.33 5.92 11.85
N ILE A 32 -10.51 5.78 10.54
CA ILE A 32 -10.20 4.56 9.80
C ILE A 32 -9.04 4.83 8.84
N LEU A 33 -9.09 5.92 8.08
CA LEU A 33 -7.97 6.39 7.26
C LEU A 33 -7.54 7.78 7.71
N ASN A 34 -6.24 8.06 7.64
CA ASN A 34 -5.66 9.35 8.05
C ASN A 34 -4.58 9.85 7.07
N GLY A 35 -4.67 9.43 5.81
CA GLY A 35 -3.78 9.89 4.74
C GLY A 35 -3.98 9.16 3.39
N GLY A 36 -3.50 9.79 2.32
CA GLY A 36 -3.46 9.25 0.95
C GLY A 36 -4.56 9.79 0.04
N PRO A 37 -4.69 9.29 -1.20
CA PRO A 37 -3.74 8.44 -1.87
C PRO A 37 -2.46 9.19 -2.27
N TRP A 38 -1.31 8.51 -2.20
CA TRP A 38 -0.07 8.93 -2.85
C TRP A 38 0.31 7.91 -3.93
N LEU A 39 0.76 8.38 -5.09
CA LEU A 39 1.42 7.50 -6.05
C LEU A 39 2.72 6.96 -5.43
N MET A 40 2.95 5.66 -5.60
CA MET A 40 4.25 5.04 -5.37
C MET A 40 4.70 4.36 -6.65
N ALA A 41 5.94 4.62 -7.05
CA ALA A 41 6.68 3.86 -8.04
C ALA A 41 8.03 3.46 -7.44
N LEU A 42 8.06 2.29 -6.79
CA LEU A 42 9.23 1.81 -6.08
C LEU A 42 10.27 1.31 -7.10
N PRO A 43 11.51 1.83 -7.14
CA PRO A 43 12.46 1.54 -8.19
C PRO A 43 13.03 0.14 -8.02
N LEU A 44 13.54 -0.40 -9.11
CA LEU A 44 14.36 -1.60 -9.15
C LEU A 44 15.77 -1.25 -8.64
N THR A 45 15.87 -0.94 -7.35
CA THR A 45 17.15 -0.80 -6.66
C THR A 45 17.60 -2.15 -6.12
N GLY A 46 18.90 -2.38 -6.15
CA GLY A 46 19.55 -3.52 -5.51
C GLY A 46 20.89 -3.06 -4.98
N GLY A 47 21.16 -3.38 -3.72
CA GLY A 47 22.43 -3.04 -3.10
C GLY A 47 23.60 -3.89 -3.60
N GLY A 48 23.50 -4.62 -4.72
CA GLY A 48 24.47 -5.64 -5.08
C GLY A 48 24.49 -6.82 -4.10
N CYS A 49 25.06 -7.96 -4.51
CA CYS A 49 25.26 -9.11 -3.61
C CYS A 49 26.47 -8.84 -2.71
N TYR A 50 26.35 -7.93 -1.74
CA TYR A 50 27.37 -7.80 -0.70
C TYR A 50 27.17 -8.88 0.37
N PRO A 51 28.24 -9.49 0.90
CA PRO A 51 28.17 -10.42 2.03
C PRO A 51 27.49 -9.80 3.27
N ASN A 52 27.45 -8.47 3.31
CA ASN A 52 26.84 -7.66 4.35
C ASN A 52 25.41 -7.34 3.94
N HIS A 53 24.52 -8.34 3.97
CA HIS A 53 23.09 -8.11 3.74
C HIS A 53 22.55 -7.18 4.82
N ASN A 54 22.25 -5.94 4.44
CA ASN A 54 21.47 -5.03 5.29
C ASN A 54 19.98 -5.30 5.03
N ALA A 55 19.26 -5.73 6.06
CA ALA A 55 17.81 -5.96 6.00
C ALA A 55 16.99 -4.65 5.85
N ASN A 56 17.63 -3.49 6.02
CA ASN A 56 17.02 -2.16 5.91
C ASN A 56 16.93 -1.71 4.45
N THR A 57 16.02 -2.32 3.69
CA THR A 57 15.56 -1.77 2.41
C THR A 57 14.39 -0.82 2.68
N PRO A 58 14.48 0.48 2.32
CA PRO A 58 13.36 1.40 2.46
C PRO A 58 12.08 0.87 1.80
N VAL A 59 10.96 0.93 2.52
CA VAL A 59 9.66 0.42 2.03
C VAL A 59 9.00 1.44 1.11
N PHE A 60 9.15 2.71 1.47
CA PHE A 60 8.85 3.88 0.66
C PHE A 60 10.18 4.49 0.16
N ASN A 61 10.17 5.08 -1.02
CA ASN A 61 11.36 5.66 -1.64
C ASN A 61 11.11 7.12 -2.06
N ASP A 62 12.17 7.77 -2.56
CA ASP A 62 12.13 9.19 -2.94
C ASP A 62 11.58 9.45 -4.36
N LEU A 63 11.19 8.42 -5.13
CA LEU A 63 10.43 8.63 -6.37
C LEU A 63 8.99 8.96 -6.03
N CYS A 64 8.32 9.69 -6.92
CA CYS A 64 7.02 10.28 -6.61
C CYS A 64 7.14 11.26 -5.43
N SER A 65 8.22 12.05 -5.41
CA SER A 65 8.43 13.14 -4.45
C SER A 65 7.94 14.48 -4.99
N ASP A 66 7.92 15.50 -4.13
CA ASP A 66 7.56 16.88 -4.45
C ASP A 66 6.21 17.03 -5.17
N TRP A 67 5.16 16.42 -4.60
CA TRP A 67 3.80 16.53 -5.14
C TRP A 67 3.34 17.99 -5.25
N LYS A 68 3.12 18.45 -6.47
CA LYS A 68 2.62 19.78 -6.83
C LYS A 68 1.23 19.65 -7.42
N VAL A 69 0.26 20.17 -6.70
CA VAL A 69 -1.13 20.19 -7.15
C VAL A 69 -1.35 21.30 -8.16
N GLU A 70 -1.97 20.95 -9.28
CA GLU A 70 -2.46 21.89 -10.28
C GLU A 70 -3.94 22.22 -10.03
N LYS A 71 -4.74 21.21 -9.68
CA LYS A 71 -6.19 21.37 -9.53
C LYS A 71 -6.80 20.37 -8.55
N VAL A 72 -7.76 20.84 -7.74
CA VAL A 72 -8.63 19.99 -6.90
C VAL A 72 -10.08 20.46 -7.02
N GLU A 73 -10.93 19.65 -7.64
CA GLU A 73 -12.35 19.94 -7.84
C GLU A 73 -13.21 18.84 -7.25
N ALA A 74 -14.24 19.23 -6.50
CA ALA A 74 -15.24 18.30 -5.99
C ALA A 74 -16.57 18.54 -6.69
N VAL A 75 -17.19 17.48 -7.19
CA VAL A 75 -18.49 17.50 -7.85
C VAL A 75 -19.36 16.41 -7.26
N ARG A 76 -20.60 16.74 -6.92
CA ARG A 76 -21.58 15.74 -6.51
C ARG A 76 -22.09 14.99 -7.74
N GLN A 77 -22.10 13.66 -7.67
CA GLN A 77 -22.59 12.77 -8.73
C GLN A 77 -23.65 11.82 -8.14
N GLY A 78 -24.92 12.21 -8.22
CA GLY A 78 -26.00 11.50 -7.55
C GLY A 78 -25.80 11.48 -6.02
N ASP A 79 -25.70 10.27 -5.47
CA ASP A 79 -25.46 10.03 -4.04
C ASP A 79 -23.97 9.99 -3.67
N ASP A 80 -23.08 10.07 -4.67
CA ASP A 80 -21.63 10.04 -4.49
C ASP A 80 -21.02 11.44 -4.63
N VAL A 81 -19.79 11.59 -4.13
CA VAL A 81 -18.95 12.77 -4.40
C VAL A 81 -17.71 12.33 -5.16
N LEU A 82 -17.44 12.98 -6.28
CA LEU A 82 -16.23 12.80 -7.06
C LEU A 82 -15.27 13.96 -6.82
N VAL A 83 -14.07 13.66 -6.33
CA VAL A 83 -12.97 14.61 -6.19
C VAL A 83 -11.94 14.33 -7.27
N LYS A 84 -11.77 15.28 -8.18
CA LYS A 84 -10.79 15.24 -9.28
C LYS A 84 -9.54 15.99 -8.85
N VAL A 85 -8.40 15.32 -8.90
CA VAL A 85 -7.11 15.88 -8.51
C VAL A 85 -6.13 15.74 -9.65
N ALA A 86 -5.55 16.87 -10.09
CA ALA A 86 -4.49 16.90 -11.09
C ALA A 86 -3.24 17.54 -10.50
N GLY A 87 -2.08 17.04 -10.91
CA GLY A 87 -0.79 17.54 -10.44
C GLY A 87 0.38 16.74 -10.97
N ALA A 88 1.55 17.04 -10.43
CA ALA A 88 2.78 16.36 -10.79
C ALA A 88 3.66 16.12 -9.57
N TYR A 89 4.22 14.91 -9.52
CA TYR A 89 5.46 14.64 -8.81
C TYR A 89 6.64 15.06 -9.67
N LYS A 90 7.84 15.02 -9.11
CA LYS A 90 9.07 15.25 -9.89
C LYS A 90 9.21 14.31 -11.09
N GLU A 91 8.88 13.02 -10.93
CA GLU A 91 9.09 12.00 -11.95
C GLU A 91 7.82 11.62 -12.72
N PHE A 92 6.65 12.10 -12.32
CA PHE A 92 5.36 11.72 -12.89
C PHE A 92 4.38 12.88 -12.91
N SER A 93 3.66 13.10 -14.01
CA SER A 93 2.54 14.04 -14.08
C SER A 93 1.24 13.34 -14.41
N GLY A 94 0.12 13.81 -13.87
CA GLY A 94 -1.16 13.13 -14.11
C GLY A 94 -2.25 13.53 -13.14
N SER A 95 -3.14 12.59 -12.88
CA SER A 95 -4.33 12.83 -12.09
C SER A 95 -4.87 11.57 -11.43
N TYR A 96 -5.74 11.77 -10.45
CA TYR A 96 -6.63 10.75 -9.94
C TYR A 96 -8.01 11.32 -9.64
N ASP A 97 -9.00 10.44 -9.78
CA ASP A 97 -10.40 10.67 -9.49
C ASP A 97 -10.74 9.82 -8.25
N LEU A 98 -11.02 10.48 -7.13
CA LEU A 98 -11.48 9.87 -5.87
C LEU A 98 -12.99 9.97 -5.78
N LYS A 99 -13.68 8.85 -5.99
CA LYS A 99 -15.12 8.71 -5.81
C LYS A 99 -15.42 8.22 -4.39
N ILE A 100 -16.34 8.89 -3.73
CA ILE A 100 -16.66 8.68 -2.31
C ILE A 100 -18.14 8.40 -2.18
N ASN A 101 -18.48 7.24 -1.64
CA ASN A 101 -19.85 6.86 -1.27
C ASN A 101 -20.03 6.95 0.26
N ALA A 102 -21.21 7.41 0.70
CA ALA A 102 -21.54 7.55 2.13
C ALA A 102 -21.57 6.21 2.91
N GLY A 103 -21.61 5.07 2.22
CA GLY A 103 -21.49 3.73 2.77
C GLY A 103 -20.06 3.31 3.14
N GLY A 104 -19.06 4.15 2.89
CA GLY A 104 -17.66 3.89 3.22
C GLY A 104 -16.85 3.22 2.11
N GLU A 105 -17.32 3.24 0.87
CA GLU A 105 -16.52 2.83 -0.29
C GLU A 105 -15.84 4.05 -0.92
N LEU A 106 -14.53 3.95 -1.10
CA LEU A 106 -13.67 4.92 -1.75
C LEU A 106 -13.05 4.27 -2.99
N SER A 107 -13.35 4.78 -4.17
CA SER A 107 -12.76 4.30 -5.42
C SER A 107 -11.82 5.34 -5.98
N VAL A 108 -10.57 4.97 -6.26
CA VAL A 108 -9.55 5.85 -6.83
C VAL A 108 -9.15 5.31 -8.20
N THR A 109 -9.48 6.05 -9.26
CA THR A 109 -8.93 5.82 -10.59
C THR A 109 -7.77 6.78 -10.79
N TYR A 110 -6.59 6.29 -11.17
CA TYR A 110 -5.40 7.12 -11.31
C TYR A 110 -4.68 6.87 -12.64
N SER A 111 -4.03 7.90 -13.17
CA SER A 111 -3.28 7.85 -14.42
C SER A 111 -2.16 8.89 -14.40
N PHE A 112 -0.92 8.44 -14.54
CA PHE A 112 0.28 9.26 -14.53
C PHE A 112 1.23 8.88 -15.65
N ASP A 113 1.77 9.89 -16.33
CA ASP A 113 2.80 9.76 -17.35
C ASP A 113 4.17 9.98 -16.72
N ALA A 114 5.13 9.11 -17.05
CA ALA A 114 6.52 9.21 -16.61
C ALA A 114 7.19 10.41 -17.29
N LEU A 115 7.83 11.27 -16.49
CA LEU A 115 8.55 12.46 -16.97
C LEU A 115 10.01 12.16 -17.32
N GLU A 116 10.51 11.01 -16.88
CA GLU A 116 11.86 10.48 -17.13
C GLU A 116 11.84 8.95 -17.19
N ASP A 117 12.96 8.36 -17.60
CA ASP A 117 13.13 6.90 -17.62
C ASP A 117 13.23 6.39 -16.18
N VAL A 118 12.32 5.48 -15.80
CA VAL A 118 12.29 4.87 -14.46
C VAL A 118 12.06 3.38 -14.59
N ASN A 119 12.68 2.57 -13.73
CA ASN A 119 12.49 1.12 -13.76
C ASN A 119 11.87 0.66 -12.45
N PRO A 120 10.55 0.76 -12.26
CA PRO A 120 9.90 0.38 -11.02
C PRO A 120 9.79 -1.13 -10.87
N ARG A 121 9.95 -1.63 -9.65
CA ARG A 121 9.63 -3.00 -9.25
C ARG A 121 8.24 -3.14 -8.65
N GLN A 122 7.63 -2.05 -8.17
CA GLN A 122 6.23 -1.99 -7.73
C GLN A 122 5.66 -0.62 -8.07
N TRP A 123 4.38 -0.55 -8.43
CA TRP A 123 3.66 0.72 -8.43
C TRP A 123 2.19 0.55 -8.04
N GLY A 124 1.61 1.64 -7.53
CA GLY A 124 0.23 1.68 -7.04
C GLY A 124 -0.03 2.92 -6.20
N LEU A 125 -1.05 2.85 -5.34
CA LEU A 125 -1.39 3.93 -4.42
C LEU A 125 -1.16 3.51 -2.96
N VAL A 126 -0.60 4.44 -2.19
CA VAL A 126 -0.38 4.31 -0.75
C VAL A 126 -1.43 5.10 0.01
N PHE A 127 -1.89 4.51 1.11
CA PHE A 127 -2.81 5.12 2.06
C PHE A 127 -2.25 4.97 3.47
N GLU A 128 -2.78 5.76 4.41
CA GLU A 128 -2.44 5.68 5.83
C GLU A 128 -3.67 5.34 6.67
N ALA A 129 -3.43 4.52 7.70
CA ALA A 129 -4.37 4.17 8.75
C ALA A 129 -3.74 4.44 10.13
N PRO A 130 -4.55 4.67 11.18
CA PRO A 130 -4.06 4.75 12.55
C PRO A 130 -3.27 3.50 12.98
N VAL A 131 -2.27 3.66 13.85
CA VAL A 131 -1.42 2.56 14.36
C VAL A 131 -2.21 1.41 14.99
N SER A 132 -3.42 1.69 15.49
CA SER A 132 -4.32 0.67 16.06
C SER A 132 -4.80 -0.38 15.05
N TYR A 133 -4.68 -0.12 13.74
CA TYR A 133 -4.97 -1.10 12.68
C TYR A 133 -3.78 -2.05 12.50
N ASP A 134 -3.40 -2.70 13.59
CA ASP A 134 -2.16 -3.44 13.80
C ASP A 134 -2.21 -4.89 13.33
N LYS A 135 -3.29 -5.31 12.67
CA LYS A 135 -3.40 -6.65 12.07
C LYS A 135 -3.74 -6.54 10.60
N THR A 136 -3.00 -7.23 9.75
CA THR A 136 -3.35 -7.40 8.34
C THR A 136 -4.01 -8.76 8.10
N PHE A 137 -4.92 -8.82 7.15
CA PHE A 137 -5.57 -10.05 6.70
C PHE A 137 -5.63 -10.11 5.19
N TRP A 138 -5.69 -11.31 4.62
CA TRP A 138 -5.76 -11.47 3.18
C TRP A 138 -6.40 -12.78 2.74
N ARG A 139 -6.90 -12.76 1.50
CA ARG A 139 -7.14 -13.91 0.65
C ARG A 139 -6.61 -13.61 -0.74
N ARG A 140 -5.80 -14.51 -1.29
CA ARG A 140 -5.15 -14.31 -2.58
C ARG A 140 -5.07 -15.61 -3.39
N ASP A 141 -4.80 -15.46 -4.68
CA ASP A 141 -4.43 -16.57 -5.54
C ASP A 141 -2.96 -16.96 -5.30
N GLY A 142 -2.71 -18.26 -5.15
CA GLY A 142 -1.39 -18.81 -4.85
C GLY A 142 -0.70 -19.36 -6.06
N MET A 143 0.61 -19.19 -6.12
CA MET A 143 1.43 -19.83 -7.15
C MET A 143 1.41 -21.36 -6.99
N TRP A 144 1.35 -21.85 -5.75
CA TRP A 144 1.39 -23.27 -5.42
C TRP A 144 0.05 -23.73 -4.84
N SER A 145 -0.26 -25.00 -5.00
CA SER A 145 -1.47 -25.61 -4.47
C SER A 145 -1.43 -25.84 -2.95
N VAL A 146 -0.23 -25.91 -2.37
CA VAL A 146 -0.03 -26.20 -0.94
C VAL A 146 0.98 -25.21 -0.36
N TYR A 147 0.64 -24.68 0.82
CA TYR A 147 1.51 -23.84 1.64
C TYR A 147 1.42 -24.31 3.09
N PRO A 148 2.54 -24.29 3.85
CA PRO A 148 2.48 -24.39 5.30
C PRO A 148 1.58 -23.30 5.91
N ALA A 149 0.94 -23.62 7.03
CA ALA A 149 -0.01 -22.72 7.68
C ALA A 149 0.64 -21.43 8.23
N ASP A 150 1.93 -21.48 8.53
CA ASP A 150 2.75 -20.36 9.03
C ASP A 150 3.54 -19.65 7.91
N HIS A 151 3.38 -20.09 6.66
CA HIS A 151 4.12 -19.53 5.54
C HIS A 151 3.64 -18.12 5.21
N ILE A 152 4.58 -17.20 5.01
CA ILE A 152 4.32 -15.78 4.67
C ILE A 152 3.52 -15.61 3.38
N SER A 153 3.62 -16.59 2.48
CA SER A 153 2.89 -16.65 1.21
C SER A 153 1.74 -17.67 1.27
N ARG A 154 1.12 -17.91 2.43
CA ARG A 154 -0.11 -18.71 2.47
C ARG A 154 -1.28 -17.98 1.77
N PRO A 155 -2.22 -18.68 1.10
CA PRO A 155 -3.28 -18.03 0.33
C PRO A 155 -4.29 -17.26 1.18
N VAL A 156 -4.56 -17.74 2.39
CA VAL A 156 -5.45 -17.11 3.37
C VAL A 156 -4.69 -16.99 4.68
N GLY A 157 -4.70 -15.81 5.29
CA GLY A 157 -4.01 -15.61 6.55
C GLY A 157 -4.27 -14.25 7.16
N GLU A 158 -3.80 -14.13 8.38
CA GLU A 158 -3.73 -12.89 9.14
C GLU A 158 -2.36 -12.79 9.81
N ALA A 159 -1.88 -11.58 10.05
CA ALA A 159 -0.62 -11.31 10.72
C ALA A 159 -0.72 -10.06 11.59
N SER A 160 -0.11 -10.13 12.78
CA SER A 160 0.05 -8.97 13.65
C SER A 160 1.26 -8.14 13.22
N LEU A 161 1.18 -6.83 13.43
CA LEU A 161 2.29 -5.89 13.24
C LEU A 161 3.50 -6.35 14.04
N PHE A 162 3.30 -6.67 15.32
CA PHE A 162 4.29 -7.31 16.20
C PHE A 162 3.65 -8.48 16.95
N TYR A 163 4.45 -9.50 17.23
CA TYR A 163 4.03 -10.66 18.03
C TYR A 163 4.58 -10.55 19.45
N GLU A 164 3.79 -10.94 20.44
CA GLU A 164 4.20 -10.95 21.85
C GLU A 164 5.18 -12.08 22.14
N GLY A 165 6.06 -11.88 23.12
CA GLY A 165 6.98 -12.91 23.60
C GLY A 165 8.21 -13.16 22.73
N LEU A 166 8.40 -12.40 21.64
CA LEU A 166 9.62 -12.49 20.83
C LEU A 166 10.79 -11.73 21.49
N PRO A 167 12.00 -12.28 21.49
CA PRO A 167 13.15 -11.61 22.08
C PRO A 167 13.63 -10.46 21.18
N ALA A 168 13.99 -9.33 21.79
CA ALA A 168 14.54 -8.18 21.08
C ALA A 168 15.93 -8.45 20.46
N LYS A 169 16.65 -9.48 20.96
CA LYS A 169 17.94 -9.92 20.45
C LYS A 169 17.96 -11.43 20.34
N VAL A 170 18.38 -11.93 19.18
CA VAL A 170 18.56 -13.36 18.92
C VAL A 170 20.05 -13.70 19.06
N ASP A 171 20.37 -14.73 19.84
CA ASP A 171 21.75 -15.23 19.98
C ASP A 171 22.09 -16.14 18.79
N PRO A 172 23.20 -15.91 18.07
CA PRO A 172 23.66 -16.86 17.08
C PRO A 172 23.78 -18.28 17.68
N ARG A 173 23.34 -19.29 16.92
CA ARG A 173 23.37 -20.72 17.31
C ARG A 173 22.33 -21.15 18.36
N THR A 174 21.34 -20.31 18.67
CA THR A 174 20.12 -20.75 19.35
C THR A 174 19.02 -21.02 18.33
N GLU A 175 18.35 -22.17 18.44
CA GLU A 175 17.20 -22.49 17.61
C GLU A 175 16.02 -21.56 17.93
N PRO A 176 15.46 -20.83 16.94
CA PRO A 176 14.29 -19.99 17.17
C PRO A 176 13.06 -20.85 17.53
N ALA A 177 12.33 -20.43 18.56
CA ALA A 177 11.08 -21.08 18.97
C ALA A 177 9.84 -20.57 18.20
N TRP A 178 10.04 -19.72 17.18
CA TRP A 178 8.99 -19.08 16.40
C TRP A 178 9.26 -19.23 14.90
N SER A 179 8.21 -19.07 14.09
CA SER A 179 8.33 -19.11 12.64
C SER A 179 9.05 -17.87 12.11
N TRP A 180 9.84 -18.03 11.05
CA TRP A 180 10.52 -16.92 10.36
C TRP A 180 9.57 -15.81 9.90
N SER A 181 8.27 -16.10 9.70
CA SER A 181 7.26 -15.09 9.38
C SER A 181 7.04 -14.08 10.51
N MET A 182 7.38 -14.44 11.76
CA MET A 182 7.21 -13.60 12.94
C MET A 182 8.41 -12.70 13.22
N ASP A 183 9.58 -12.96 12.62
CA ASP A 183 10.75 -12.08 12.71
C ASP A 183 10.36 -10.66 12.29
N TYR A 184 10.90 -9.65 12.97
CA TYR A 184 10.46 -8.26 12.79
C TYR A 184 11.62 -7.27 12.79
N ASN A 185 11.33 -6.07 12.29
CA ASN A 185 12.14 -4.88 12.50
C ASN A 185 11.20 -3.69 12.78
N GLU A 186 11.72 -2.45 12.74
CA GLU A 186 10.93 -1.23 12.99
C GLU A 186 9.68 -1.08 12.11
N LEU A 187 9.59 -1.79 10.98
CA LEU A 187 8.49 -1.72 10.02
C LEU A 187 7.37 -2.73 10.30
N GLY A 188 7.58 -3.65 11.24
CA GLY A 188 6.67 -4.76 11.56
C GLY A 188 7.29 -6.14 11.33
N SER A 189 6.49 -7.17 11.60
CA SER A 189 6.81 -8.57 11.31
C SER A 189 6.97 -8.81 9.82
N ASN A 190 7.77 -9.81 9.45
CA ASN A 190 7.95 -10.25 8.06
C ASN A 190 6.59 -10.51 7.43
N ASP A 191 5.70 -11.20 8.14
CA ASP A 191 4.35 -11.51 7.70
C ASP A 191 3.53 -10.24 7.45
N PHE A 192 3.54 -9.27 8.37
CA PHE A 192 2.82 -8.01 8.19
C PHE A 192 3.35 -7.18 7.01
N ARG A 193 4.66 -7.18 6.77
CA ARG A 193 5.34 -6.27 5.83
C ARG A 193 5.60 -6.79 4.42
N SER A 194 5.27 -8.04 4.19
CA SER A 194 5.53 -8.72 2.91
C SER A 194 4.44 -8.44 1.88
N THR A 195 4.83 -8.43 0.62
CA THR A 195 3.87 -8.24 -0.48
C THR A 195 3.04 -9.49 -0.69
N ARG A 196 1.73 -9.39 -0.49
CA ARG A 196 0.75 -10.41 -0.94
C ARG A 196 0.42 -10.14 -2.41
N ARG A 197 0.79 -11.05 -3.30
CA ARG A 197 0.45 -10.91 -4.72
C ARG A 197 -0.95 -11.47 -5.00
N ASN A 198 -1.62 -10.97 -6.04
CA ASN A 198 -2.84 -11.56 -6.62
C ASN A 198 -4.00 -11.66 -5.62
N ILE A 199 -4.27 -10.57 -4.91
CA ILE A 199 -5.29 -10.56 -3.86
C ILE A 199 -6.70 -10.66 -4.45
N TRP A 200 -7.56 -11.45 -3.81
CA TRP A 200 -9.01 -11.34 -3.93
C TRP A 200 -9.53 -10.29 -2.97
N TYR A 201 -8.93 -10.24 -1.78
CA TYR A 201 -9.00 -9.11 -0.88
C TYR A 201 -7.82 -9.10 0.07
N ALA A 202 -7.47 -7.92 0.56
CA ALA A 202 -6.57 -7.77 1.70
C ALA A 202 -6.96 -6.53 2.49
N GLY A 203 -6.44 -6.38 3.70
CA GLY A 203 -6.87 -5.30 4.55
C GLY A 203 -6.11 -5.18 5.85
N LEU A 204 -6.54 -4.20 6.63
CA LEU A 204 -6.12 -3.98 8.01
C LEU A 204 -7.33 -4.04 8.93
N LYS A 205 -7.14 -4.48 10.17
CA LYS A 205 -8.16 -4.46 11.21
C LYS A 205 -7.56 -4.03 12.54
N ASP A 206 -8.39 -3.42 13.37
CA ASP A 206 -8.00 -3.09 14.74
C ASP A 206 -8.53 -4.13 15.75
N GLY A 207 -8.12 -3.98 17.02
CA GLY A 207 -8.57 -4.85 18.12
C GLY A 207 -10.08 -4.85 18.39
N ASN A 208 -10.80 -3.80 17.94
CA ASN A 208 -12.25 -3.67 18.13
C ASN A 208 -13.08 -4.13 16.93
N GLY A 209 -12.45 -4.66 15.88
CA GLY A 209 -13.12 -5.25 14.72
C GLY A 209 -13.47 -4.31 13.58
N SER A 210 -13.08 -3.03 13.62
CA SER A 210 -13.17 -2.16 12.43
C SER A 210 -12.13 -2.56 11.40
N LYS A 211 -12.47 -2.38 10.12
CA LYS A 211 -11.63 -2.88 9.04
C LYS A 211 -11.47 -1.87 7.92
N ILE A 212 -10.32 -1.97 7.28
CA ILE A 212 -10.06 -1.45 5.95
C ILE A 212 -9.97 -2.66 5.05
N THR A 213 -10.83 -2.77 4.06
CA THR A 213 -10.84 -3.89 3.12
C THR A 213 -10.62 -3.37 1.71
N VAL A 214 -9.64 -3.94 1.00
CA VAL A 214 -9.39 -3.72 -0.42
C VAL A 214 -9.84 -4.96 -1.17
N PRO A 215 -11.05 -4.97 -1.76
CA PRO A 215 -11.45 -6.02 -2.68
C PRO A 215 -10.71 -5.89 -4.01
N SER A 216 -10.41 -7.01 -4.65
CA SER A 216 -9.78 -7.05 -5.97
C SER A 216 -10.17 -8.32 -6.74
N ASN A 217 -9.61 -8.49 -7.93
CA ASN A 217 -9.94 -9.53 -8.89
C ASN A 217 -8.76 -10.48 -9.16
N GLY A 218 -7.82 -10.61 -8.21
CA GLY A 218 -6.62 -11.44 -8.36
C GLY A 218 -5.50 -10.77 -9.15
N LYS A 219 -5.66 -9.51 -9.59
CA LYS A 219 -4.62 -8.78 -10.35
C LYS A 219 -3.80 -7.81 -9.50
N GLN A 220 -4.36 -7.32 -8.39
CA GLN A 220 -3.65 -6.38 -7.52
C GLN A 220 -2.88 -7.09 -6.42
N HIS A 221 -2.00 -6.34 -5.78
CA HIS A 221 -1.13 -6.82 -4.72
C HIS A 221 -1.27 -5.90 -3.50
N TRP A 222 -1.01 -6.46 -2.31
CA TRP A 222 -1.12 -5.76 -1.05
C TRP A 222 0.21 -5.76 -0.31
N ARG A 223 0.53 -4.66 0.35
CA ARG A 223 1.64 -4.59 1.30
C ARG A 223 1.32 -3.55 2.38
N SER A 224 1.63 -3.83 3.62
CA SER A 224 1.47 -2.90 4.75
C SER A 224 2.78 -2.73 5.52
N TRP A 225 2.98 -1.64 6.25
CA TRP A 225 4.14 -1.46 7.14
C TRP A 225 3.86 -0.36 8.15
N LEU A 226 4.56 -0.40 9.28
CA LEU A 226 4.62 0.73 10.20
C LEU A 226 5.56 1.79 9.63
N GLU A 227 5.10 3.04 9.60
CA GLU A 227 5.95 4.19 9.35
C GLU A 227 5.70 5.22 10.46
N LYS A 228 6.67 5.38 11.35
CA LYS A 228 6.55 6.21 12.56
C LYS A 228 5.36 5.76 13.42
N ASP A 229 4.31 6.56 13.48
CA ASP A 229 3.11 6.40 14.30
C ASP A 229 1.87 6.04 13.48
N LYS A 230 2.05 5.57 12.24
CA LYS A 230 0.95 5.21 11.33
C LYS A 230 1.22 3.91 10.58
N ILE A 231 0.14 3.21 10.22
CA ILE A 231 0.24 2.09 9.28
C ILE A 231 0.08 2.63 7.86
N ARG A 232 1.09 2.42 7.03
CA ARG A 232 0.96 2.60 5.59
C ARG A 232 0.60 1.30 4.91
N PHE A 233 -0.22 1.40 3.88
CA PHE A 233 -0.47 0.26 3.01
C PHE A 233 -0.51 0.67 1.54
N LEU A 234 0.08 -0.18 0.71
CA LEU A 234 0.14 -0.08 -0.73
C LEU A 234 -0.85 -1.09 -1.33
N VAL A 235 -1.72 -0.58 -2.20
CA VAL A 235 -2.43 -1.40 -3.19
C VAL A 235 -1.71 -1.21 -4.51
N ALA A 236 -1.06 -2.27 -4.99
CA ALA A 236 -0.22 -2.22 -6.18
C ALA A 236 -0.89 -2.90 -7.37
N ASP A 237 -0.91 -2.22 -8.51
CA ASP A 237 -1.33 -2.76 -9.81
C ASP A 237 -0.18 -3.47 -10.54
N PHE A 238 1.05 -3.33 -10.05
CA PHE A 238 2.21 -4.05 -10.55
C PHE A 238 3.19 -4.38 -9.45
N VAL A 239 3.71 -5.61 -9.47
CA VAL A 239 4.83 -6.07 -8.66
C VAL A 239 5.69 -7.03 -9.48
N THR A 240 7.00 -6.84 -9.42
CA THR A 240 7.99 -7.83 -9.88
C THR A 240 9.00 -8.15 -8.76
N ALA A 241 9.97 -9.01 -9.05
CA ALA A 241 11.06 -9.30 -8.12
C ALA A 241 11.98 -8.09 -7.92
N GLY A 242 12.79 -8.13 -6.85
CA GLY A 242 13.83 -7.13 -6.62
C GLY A 242 14.93 -7.16 -7.68
N ASN A 243 15.93 -6.30 -7.49
CA ASN A 243 17.11 -6.24 -8.35
C ASN A 243 18.16 -7.30 -7.98
N GLU A 244 17.72 -8.53 -7.74
CA GLU A 244 18.63 -9.65 -7.50
C GLU A 244 19.35 -10.01 -8.82
N MET A 245 20.66 -10.17 -8.76
CA MET A 245 21.52 -10.36 -9.93
C MET A 245 21.49 -11.81 -10.44
N PHE A 246 21.51 -12.80 -9.55
CA PHE A 246 21.61 -14.22 -9.93
C PHE A 246 20.44 -14.70 -10.79
N LEU A 247 19.24 -14.16 -10.52
CA LEU A 247 18.01 -14.49 -11.24
C LEU A 247 17.56 -13.35 -12.17
N SER A 248 18.45 -12.41 -12.51
CA SER A 248 18.09 -11.23 -13.30
C SER A 248 17.54 -11.59 -14.68
N SER A 249 18.15 -12.57 -15.37
CA SER A 249 17.66 -13.06 -16.67
C SER A 249 16.29 -13.73 -16.56
N TYR A 250 16.05 -14.48 -15.48
CA TYR A 250 14.76 -15.08 -15.19
C TYR A 250 13.68 -14.03 -14.92
N TYR A 251 14.02 -12.94 -14.22
CA TYR A 251 13.07 -11.87 -13.92
C TYR A 251 12.90 -10.83 -15.02
N ALA A 252 13.81 -10.77 -16.00
CA ALA A 252 13.79 -9.77 -17.08
C ALA A 252 12.44 -9.69 -17.83
N PRO A 253 11.77 -10.81 -18.20
CA PRO A 253 10.48 -10.76 -18.87
C PRO A 253 9.34 -10.19 -18.01
N TYR A 254 9.50 -10.17 -16.69
CA TYR A 254 8.48 -9.70 -15.74
C TYR A 254 8.72 -8.25 -15.28
N ARG A 255 9.84 -7.64 -15.68
CA ARG A 255 10.15 -6.24 -15.38
C ARG A 255 9.48 -5.34 -16.40
N LYS A 256 9.07 -4.14 -15.97
CA LYS A 256 8.42 -3.14 -16.81
C LYS A 256 9.16 -1.81 -16.67
N PRO A 257 10.36 -1.68 -17.27
CA PRO A 257 11.03 -0.38 -17.33
C PRO A 257 10.13 0.59 -18.10
N LEU A 258 9.95 1.78 -17.55
CA LEU A 258 9.18 2.87 -18.14
C LEU A 258 10.14 3.84 -18.82
N LYS A 259 9.79 4.23 -20.04
CA LYS A 259 10.39 5.35 -20.75
C LYS A 259 9.65 6.63 -20.45
N LYS A 260 10.33 7.77 -20.61
CA LYS A 260 9.65 9.07 -20.61
C LYS A 260 8.45 9.04 -21.58
N GLY A 261 7.27 9.42 -21.09
CA GLY A 261 6.01 9.39 -21.82
C GLY A 261 5.18 8.12 -21.64
N ASP A 262 5.73 7.06 -21.03
CA ASP A 262 4.95 5.87 -20.68
C ASP A 262 3.97 6.18 -19.54
N ARG A 263 2.80 5.53 -19.59
CA ARG A 263 1.71 5.74 -18.64
C ARG A 263 1.57 4.59 -17.66
N ILE A 264 1.41 4.90 -16.38
CA ILE A 264 0.95 3.97 -15.34
C ILE A 264 -0.39 4.44 -14.78
N GLY A 265 -1.24 3.49 -14.41
CA GLY A 265 -2.57 3.79 -13.90
C GLY A 265 -3.28 2.52 -13.45
N GLY A 266 -4.42 2.72 -12.80
CA GLY A 266 -5.23 1.66 -12.23
C GLY A 266 -6.49 2.18 -11.55
N GLU A 267 -7.29 1.26 -11.04
CA GLU A 267 -8.47 1.54 -10.24
C GLU A 267 -8.37 0.74 -8.93
N ILE A 268 -8.44 1.45 -7.80
CA ILE A 268 -8.32 0.87 -6.46
C ILE A 268 -9.58 1.19 -5.68
N VAL A 269 -10.17 0.16 -5.06
CA VAL A 269 -11.31 0.30 -4.16
C VAL A 269 -10.86 0.05 -2.73
N VAL A 270 -11.22 0.94 -1.82
CA VAL A 270 -10.99 0.82 -0.38
C VAL A 270 -12.33 0.92 0.33
N ARG A 271 -12.66 -0.06 1.16
CA ARG A 271 -13.87 -0.08 2.00
C ARG A 271 -13.49 0.16 3.45
N VAL A 272 -14.19 1.10 4.08
CA VAL A 272 -14.07 1.41 5.52
C VAL A 272 -15.27 0.85 6.28
N GLU A 273 -15.01 -0.11 7.18
CA GLU A 273 -16.02 -0.97 7.82
C GLU A 273 -16.09 -0.78 9.32
#